data_AF-A0A3R7T2E7-F1
#
_entry.id   AF-A0A3R7T2E7-F1
#
_cell.length_a   1.000
_cell.length_b   1.000
_cell.length_c   1.000
_cell.angle_alpha   90.00
_cell.angle_beta   90.00
_cell.angle_gamma   90.00
#
_symmetry.space_group_name_H-M   'P 1'
#
loop_
_entity.id
_entity.type
_entity.pdbx_description
1 polymer ?
#
loop_
_entity_poly.entity_id
_entity_poly.type
_entity_poly.pdbx_seq_one_letter_code
_entity_poly.pdbx_strand_id
1 'polypeptide(L)'
;MSQPIYEIRDYTIASKDFPVYKAWAEQKAGPWLKANLDVLDFWMDEGLPAAVGGSDPQVSKHGQANVCWIIRWDSLEAREKRWPEWTQSAEWQAVWAEHPCPDAYLHMNARFMSAVA
;
A
#
# COMPACT_ATOMS: atom_id res chain seq x y z
N MET A 1 -25.49 1.90 -10.58
CA MET A 1 -24.36 1.75 -9.64
C MET A 1 -23.09 1.88 -10.47
N SER A 2 -22.16 2.77 -10.08
CA SER A 2 -20.85 2.86 -10.74
C SER A 2 -20.09 1.56 -10.53
N GLN A 3 -19.23 1.17 -11.48
CA GLN A 3 -18.30 0.08 -11.23
C GLN A 3 -17.28 0.54 -10.18
N PRO A 4 -16.96 -0.29 -9.18
CA PRO A 4 -15.95 0.06 -8.19
C PRO A 4 -14.58 0.20 -8.85
N ILE A 5 -13.72 1.00 -8.22
CA ILE A 5 -12.31 1.12 -8.56
C ILE A 5 -11.46 0.46 -7.48
N TYR A 6 -10.28 0.00 -7.88
CA TYR A 6 -9.27 -0.59 -7.02
C TYR A 6 -8.07 0.36 -6.99
N GLU A 7 -7.78 0.92 -5.82
CA GLU A 7 -6.56 1.67 -5.58
C GLU A 7 -5.46 0.68 -5.19
N ILE A 8 -4.51 0.46 -6.10
CA ILE A 8 -3.32 -0.36 -5.89
C ILE A 8 -2.20 0.57 -5.46
N ARG A 9 -1.67 0.33 -4.26
CA ARG A 9 -0.59 1.13 -3.69
C ARG A 9 0.64 0.27 -3.53
N ASP A 10 1.71 0.71 -4.18
CA ASP A 10 2.99 0.04 -4.12
C ASP A 10 3.98 0.98 -3.42
N TYR A 11 4.73 0.45 -2.45
CA TYR A 11 5.80 1.18 -1.76
C TYR A 11 7.13 0.47 -1.95
N THR A 12 8.19 1.26 -2.10
CA THR A 12 9.56 0.78 -2.00
C THR A 12 10.15 1.30 -0.71
N ILE A 13 10.20 0.46 0.31
CA ILE A 13 10.84 0.74 1.59
C ILE A 13 12.33 0.44 1.48
N ALA A 14 13.19 1.30 2.02
CA ALA A 14 14.63 1.09 2.03
C ALA A 14 14.98 -0.27 2.66
N SER A 15 15.87 -1.03 2.02
CA SER A 15 16.15 -2.44 2.39
C SER A 15 16.59 -2.63 3.84
N LYS A 16 17.30 -1.65 4.41
CA LYS A 16 17.74 -1.68 5.82
C LYS A 16 16.57 -1.58 6.81
N ASP A 17 15.49 -0.90 6.41
CA ASP A 17 14.33 -0.59 7.25
C ASP A 17 13.17 -1.56 6.99
N PHE A 18 13.20 -2.28 5.87
CA PHE A 18 12.14 -3.20 5.48
C PHE A 18 11.80 -4.30 6.52
N PRO A 19 12.76 -4.95 7.21
CA PRO A 19 12.42 -5.96 8.21
C PRO A 19 11.57 -5.42 9.37
N VAL A 20 11.89 -4.23 9.89
CA VAL A 20 11.12 -3.61 10.98
C VAL A 20 9.80 -3.07 10.48
N TYR A 21 9.76 -2.54 9.25
CA TYR A 21 8.53 -2.14 8.58
C TYR A 21 7.57 -3.33 8.42
N LYS A 22 8.06 -4.46 7.89
CA LYS A 22 7.28 -5.69 7.66
C LYS A 22 6.63 -6.17 8.95
N ALA A 23 7.40 -6.23 10.05
CA ALA A 23 6.86 -6.62 11.35
C ALA A 23 5.74 -5.68 11.85
N TRP A 24 5.93 -4.36 11.75
CA TRP A 24 4.88 -3.38 12.11
C TRP A 24 3.65 -3.51 11.20
N ALA A 25 3.87 -3.70 9.90
CA ALA A 25 2.79 -3.81 8.93
C ALA A 25 1.95 -5.08 9.15
N GLU A 26 2.58 -6.22 9.46
CA GLU A 26 1.88 -7.48 9.74
C GLU A 26 1.15 -7.46 11.09
N GLN A 27 1.74 -6.85 12.11
CA GLN A 27 1.22 -6.92 13.49
C GLN A 27 0.24 -5.80 13.83
N LYS A 28 0.34 -4.64 13.16
CA LYS A 28 -0.40 -3.43 13.53
C LYS A 28 -1.16 -2.84 12.34
N ALA A 29 -0.45 -2.41 11.30
CA ALA A 29 -1.04 -1.63 10.22
C ALA A 29 -2.05 -2.43 9.40
N GLY A 30 -1.65 -3.61 8.93
CA GLY A 30 -2.48 -4.47 8.09
C GLY A 30 -3.75 -4.96 8.78
N PRO A 31 -3.69 -5.49 10.02
CA PRO A 31 -4.87 -5.83 10.78
C PRO A 31 -5.84 -4.66 10.96
N TRP A 32 -5.33 -3.47 11.31
CA TRP A 32 -6.19 -2.29 11.46
C TRP A 32 -6.83 -1.87 10.13
N LEU A 33 -6.06 -1.80 9.05
CA LEU A 33 -6.55 -1.42 7.72
C LEU A 33 -7.65 -2.38 7.23
N LYS A 34 -7.43 -3.70 7.35
CA LYS A 34 -8.40 -4.72 6.95
C LYS A 34 -9.67 -4.71 7.80
N ALA A 35 -9.59 -4.30 9.07
CA ALA A 35 -10.75 -4.22 9.96
C ALA A 35 -11.61 -2.97 9.70
N ASN A 36 -11.02 -1.88 9.21
CA ASN A 36 -11.67 -0.57 9.14
C ASN A 36 -11.97 -0.08 7.71
N LEU A 37 -11.38 -0.74 6.71
CA LEU A 37 -11.49 -0.37 5.30
C LEU A 37 -11.72 -1.62 4.44
N ASP A 38 -12.17 -1.41 3.21
CA ASP A 38 -12.38 -2.49 2.23
C ASP A 38 -11.08 -2.86 1.51
N VAL A 39 -10.10 -3.31 2.29
CA VAL A 39 -8.80 -3.77 1.80
C VAL A 39 -8.94 -5.20 1.30
N LEU A 40 -8.66 -5.43 0.02
CA LEU A 40 -8.64 -6.75 -0.58
C LEU A 40 -7.52 -7.57 0.02
N ASP A 41 -6.31 -7.01 0.01
CA ASP A 41 -5.18 -7.61 0.71
C ASP A 41 -4.02 -6.61 0.90
N PHE A 42 -3.03 -7.05 1.67
CA PHE A 42 -1.80 -6.33 1.97
C PHE A 42 -0.63 -7.31 1.97
N TRP A 43 0.23 -7.20 0.96
CA TRP A 43 1.37 -8.07 0.72
C TRP A 43 2.70 -7.38 1.05
N MET A 44 3.63 -8.21 1.49
CA MET A 44 5.02 -7.87 1.76
C MET A 44 5.90 -8.72 0.86
N ASP A 45 7.03 -8.18 0.44
CA ASP A 45 8.04 -8.94 -0.27
C ASP A 45 8.59 -10.09 0.58
N GLU A 46 8.91 -11.18 -0.11
CA GLU A 46 9.49 -12.41 0.41
C GLU A 46 10.98 -12.55 0.03
N GLY A 47 11.59 -11.51 -0.53
CA GLY A 47 12.99 -11.50 -0.94
C GLY A 47 13.26 -12.32 -2.21
N LEU A 48 12.22 -12.62 -2.99
CA LEU A 48 12.32 -13.38 -4.22
C LEU A 48 12.69 -12.45 -5.39
N PRO A 49 13.55 -12.87 -6.33
CA PRO A 49 13.88 -12.05 -7.49
C PRO A 49 12.63 -11.70 -8.30
N ALA A 50 12.42 -10.41 -8.56
CA ALA A 50 11.35 -9.96 -9.41
C ALA A 50 11.59 -10.38 -10.87
N ALA A 51 10.57 -10.94 -11.51
CA ALA A 51 10.57 -11.17 -12.95
C ALA A 51 10.16 -9.87 -13.67
N VAL A 52 11.10 -9.26 -14.40
CA VAL A 52 10.85 -8.05 -15.20
C VAL A 52 11.08 -8.36 -16.67
N GLY A 53 10.16 -7.95 -17.54
CA GLY A 53 10.24 -8.17 -18.99
C GLY A 53 9.44 -7.13 -19.77
N GLY A 54 9.25 -7.39 -21.06
CA GLY A 54 8.62 -6.45 -22.01
C GLY A 54 9.62 -5.87 -23.01
N SER A 55 9.15 -5.00 -23.92
CA SER A 55 9.98 -4.38 -24.95
C SER A 55 10.87 -3.23 -24.45
N ASP A 56 10.54 -2.66 -23.30
CA ASP A 56 11.27 -1.55 -22.69
C ASP A 56 11.11 -1.57 -21.15
N PRO A 57 11.72 -2.54 -20.45
CA PRO A 57 11.57 -2.65 -19.00
C PRO A 57 12.33 -1.52 -18.28
N GLN A 58 11.58 -0.65 -17.60
CA GLN A 58 12.14 0.43 -16.79
C GLN A 58 12.05 0.08 -15.31
N VAL A 59 13.17 -0.37 -14.73
CA VAL A 59 13.27 -0.68 -13.30
C VAL A 59 13.90 0.51 -12.59
N SER A 60 13.29 0.93 -11.47
CA SER A 60 13.87 2.00 -10.66
C SER A 60 15.25 1.59 -10.12
N LYS A 61 16.12 2.56 -9.80
CA LYS A 61 17.39 2.28 -9.12
C LYS A 61 17.23 1.61 -7.74
N HIS A 62 16.02 1.62 -7.19
CA HIS A 62 15.66 1.00 -5.91
C HIS A 62 15.01 -0.38 -6.10
N GLY A 63 14.89 -0.88 -7.33
CA GLY A 63 14.24 -2.14 -7.64
C GLY A 63 12.73 -2.00 -7.84
N GLN A 64 12.03 -3.10 -7.61
CA GLN A 64 10.56 -3.17 -7.59
C GLN A 64 10.04 -2.86 -6.18
N ALA A 65 8.76 -2.50 -6.08
CA ALA A 65 8.12 -2.29 -4.80
C ALA A 65 8.17 -3.56 -3.94
N ASN A 66 8.43 -3.40 -2.64
CA ASN A 66 8.50 -4.48 -1.66
C ASN A 66 7.29 -4.52 -0.72
N VAL A 67 6.31 -3.66 -0.98
CA VAL A 67 5.05 -3.56 -0.23
C VAL A 67 3.94 -3.27 -1.24
N CYS A 68 2.84 -4.00 -1.18
CA CYS A 68 1.66 -3.77 -2.04
C CYS A 68 0.39 -3.91 -1.22
N TRP A 69 -0.56 -2.99 -1.37
CA TRP A 69 -1.91 -3.18 -0.84
C TRP A 69 -2.97 -2.64 -1.78
N ILE A 70 -4.13 -3.26 -1.74
CA ILE A 70 -5.26 -2.92 -2.61
C ILE A 70 -6.47 -2.62 -1.76
N ILE A 71 -7.08 -1.46 -2.01
CA ILE A 71 -8.33 -1.05 -1.39
C ILE A 71 -9.37 -0.78 -2.47
N ARG A 72 -10.58 -1.27 -2.24
CA ARG A 72 -11.71 -1.06 -3.13
C ARG A 72 -12.48 0.19 -2.72
N TRP A 73 -12.91 0.95 -3.71
CA TRP A 73 -13.71 2.16 -3.56
C TRP A 73 -14.88 2.15 -4.53
N ASP A 74 -16.00 2.75 -4.12
CA ASP A 74 -17.18 2.90 -4.99
C ASP A 74 -16.91 3.84 -6.18
N SER A 75 -16.05 4.85 -5.96
CA SER A 75 -15.59 5.83 -6.96
C SER A 75 -14.35 6.59 -6.46
N LEU A 76 -13.70 7.35 -7.35
CA LEU A 76 -12.59 8.23 -6.97
C LEU A 76 -13.06 9.35 -6.03
N GLU A 77 -14.28 9.87 -6.22
CA GLU A 77 -14.86 10.90 -5.35
C GLU A 77 -15.10 10.36 -3.93
N ALA A 78 -15.66 9.15 -3.81
CA ALA A 78 -15.84 8.49 -2.51
C ALA A 78 -14.49 8.26 -1.81
N ARG A 79 -13.47 7.84 -2.57
CA ARG A 79 -12.09 7.72 -2.09
C ARG A 79 -11.57 9.05 -1.56
N GLU A 80 -11.66 10.13 -2.33
CA GLU A 80 -11.14 11.46 -1.94
C GLU A 80 -11.81 12.00 -0.68
N LYS A 81 -13.11 11.78 -0.53
CA LYS A 81 -13.85 12.14 0.68
C LYS A 81 -13.42 11.31 1.89
N ARG A 82 -13.34 9.99 1.74
CA ARG A 82 -13.04 9.07 2.86
C ARG A 82 -11.58 9.12 3.29
N TRP A 83 -10.66 9.45 2.39
CA TRP A 83 -9.22 9.45 2.66
C TRP A 83 -8.79 10.28 3.88
N PRO A 84 -9.12 11.59 3.98
CA PRO A 84 -8.76 12.38 5.16
C PRO A 84 -9.44 11.86 6.44
N GLU A 85 -10.67 11.33 6.36
CA GLU A 85 -11.43 10.86 7.53
C GLU A 85 -10.70 9.74 8.29
N TRP A 86 -10.21 8.72 7.58
CA TRP A 86 -9.55 7.60 8.22
C TRP A 86 -8.08 7.90 8.52
N THR A 87 -7.36 8.59 7.62
CA THR A 87 -5.93 8.90 7.82
C THR A 87 -5.70 9.88 8.96
N GLN A 88 -6.68 10.71 9.31
CA GLN A 88 -6.60 11.64 10.45
C GLN A 88 -7.32 11.12 11.70
N SER A 89 -7.93 9.93 11.63
CA SER A 89 -8.60 9.33 12.77
C SER A 89 -7.59 9.06 13.91
N ALA A 90 -8.03 9.24 15.15
CA ALA A 90 -7.20 8.99 16.32
C ALA A 90 -6.68 7.54 16.37
N GLU A 91 -7.50 6.58 15.92
CA GLU A 91 -7.15 5.17 15.87
C GLU A 91 -6.02 4.89 14.89
N TRP A 92 -6.11 5.41 13.66
CA TRP A 92 -5.03 5.26 12.69
C TRP A 92 -3.77 6.00 13.14
N GLN A 93 -3.91 7.20 13.69
CA GLN A 93 -2.78 7.97 14.21
C GLN A 93 -2.06 7.23 15.34
N ALA A 94 -2.76 6.48 16.18
CA ALA A 94 -2.15 5.63 17.20
C ALA A 94 -1.34 4.48 16.58
N VAL A 95 -1.87 3.81 15.55
CA VAL A 95 -1.14 2.77 14.79
C VAL A 95 0.08 3.36 14.08
N TRP A 96 -0.07 4.54 13.48
CA TRP A 96 0.99 5.26 12.78
C TRP A 96 2.08 5.79 13.72
N ALA A 97 1.75 6.17 14.96
CA ALA A 97 2.73 6.59 15.95
C ALA A 97 3.73 5.47 16.31
N GLU A 98 3.35 4.20 16.12
CA GLU A 98 4.24 3.04 16.28
C GLU A 98 5.07 2.73 15.00
N HIS A 99 4.94 3.53 13.93
CA HIS A 99 5.63 3.27 12.66
C HIS A 99 7.15 3.40 12.83
N PRO A 100 7.94 2.35 12.58
CA PRO A 100 9.36 2.32 12.96
C PRO A 100 10.27 3.17 12.06
N CYS A 101 9.84 3.47 10.83
CA CYS A 101 10.69 4.11 9.83
C CYS A 101 9.92 5.05 8.87
N PRO A 102 9.33 6.16 9.36
CA PRO A 102 8.48 7.05 8.55
C PRO A 102 9.21 7.69 7.35
N ASP A 103 10.54 7.78 7.39
CA ASP A 103 11.36 8.35 6.32
C ASP A 103 11.94 7.29 5.35
N ALA A 104 11.60 6.01 5.52
CA ALA A 104 12.17 4.92 4.72
C ALA A 104 11.51 4.71 3.34
N TYR A 105 10.48 5.49 3.01
CA TYR A 105 9.76 5.40 1.74
C TYR A 105 10.60 6.00 0.60
N LEU A 106 11.24 5.14 -0.20
CA LEU A 106 12.03 5.55 -1.37
C LEU A 106 11.17 5.85 -2.60
N HIS A 107 10.02 5.18 -2.70
CA HIS A 107 9.02 5.40 -3.75
C HIS A 107 7.64 5.06 -3.20
N MET A 108 6.65 5.89 -3.54
CA MET A 108 5.23 5.60 -3.28
C MET A 108 4.43 5.89 -4.54
N ASN A 109 3.63 4.93 -5.00
CA ASN A 109 2.69 5.13 -6.10
C ASN A 109 1.30 4.61 -5.71
N ALA A 110 0.28 5.26 -6.26
CA ALA A 110 -1.10 4.81 -6.22
C ALA A 110 -1.62 4.75 -7.65
N ARG A 111 -2.22 3.63 -8.02
CA ARG A 111 -2.85 3.40 -9.32
C ARG A 111 -4.31 3.08 -9.10
N PHE A 112 -5.20 3.64 -9.91
CA PHE A 112 -6.63 3.41 -9.82
C PHE A 112 -7.08 2.62 -11.04
N MET A 113 -7.67 1.45 -10.82
CA MET A 113 -8.00 0.50 -11.88
C MET A 113 -9.44 0.00 -11.74
N SER A 114 -10.04 -0.39 -12.85
CA SER A 114 -11.29 -1.17 -12.87
C SER A 114 -10.96 -2.64 -13.15
N ALA A 115 -11.72 -3.55 -12.55
CA ALA A 115 -11.61 -4.98 -12.88
C ALA A 115 -12.22 -5.26 -14.26
N VAL A 116 -11.57 -6.12 -15.05
CA VAL A 116 -12.15 -6.69 -16.27
C VAL A 116 -13.07 -7.85 -15.89
N ALA A 117 -14.21 -7.97 -16.57
CA ALA A 117 -15.18 -9.05 -16.38
C ALA A 117 -14.79 -10.33 -17.13
#